data_AF-A0A8J7HHT3-F1
#
_entry.id   AF-A0A8J7HHT3-F1
#
_cell.length_a   1.000
_cell.length_b   1.000
_cell.length_c   1.000
_cell.angle_alpha   90.00
_cell.angle_beta   90.00
_cell.angle_gamma   90.00
#
_symmetry.space_group_name_H-M   'P 1'
#
loop_
_entity.id
_entity.type
_entity.pdbx_description
1 polymer ?
#
loop_
_entity_poly.entity_id
_entity_poly.type
_entity_poly.pdbx_seq_one_letter_code
_entity_poly.pdbx_strand_id
1 'polypeptide(L)'
;MTTQTTLPFSTEQINAVQAHIKKTWKTLMRSHEHLLQSAKDTKLEHKPGNPWLVYISPREDCPNVQSILERSLSPDEMQQIEIRTLPTEVEAIQDHEHGLLYLPGSYVVPGGRFNEMYGWDSYFILLGLLRDEEWDLAQSQVDQLLYQVQHYGTILNSNRTYMLSRSQPPVLSMMVLALFQHTKDEAWLCSAVPLLEQFYYYWVVPPHLNAATGLSRYYAFGEGPAPEVLFSERDEEGRSHYDRVKEYYKTFEVEDYNVNLYYKRDKDQLTSLFYKGDRTMRESGFDITNRFGPFSIDILHYAPVCLNSLLYQTEQDLMQINEILGNAQLAKQWRDRADIRRDRIDQCLWDEEKGLYLDYHLQSGDRRPYEFATTFYPLWMGLASQSQAQRVVENLSLFEAPGGIFTSTRVTGNQWDAPFGWAPLTLIAVQGLHRYGYHTEGDRIAHKFLAMVFKEFERHGNLVEKYDVERCSAKVSDEICFGYSSNEVGFGWTNGVVLELLAALTHPKKM
;
A
#
# COMPACT_ATOMS: atom_id res chain seq x y z
N MET A 1 23.38 -16.44 -27.24
CA MET A 1 24.41 -16.31 -26.19
C MET A 1 23.87 -15.29 -25.21
N THR A 2 23.32 -15.74 -24.08
CA THR A 2 22.87 -14.86 -23.00
C THR A 2 24.10 -14.24 -22.35
N THR A 3 24.31 -12.95 -22.60
CA THR A 3 25.17 -12.13 -21.74
C THR A 3 24.59 -12.24 -20.33
N GLN A 4 25.29 -12.92 -19.42
CA GLN A 4 25.09 -12.68 -18.00
C GLN A 4 25.34 -11.18 -17.81
N THR A 5 24.28 -10.41 -17.60
CA THR A 5 24.40 -9.03 -17.17
C THR A 5 25.05 -9.08 -15.80
N THR A 6 26.37 -8.90 -15.74
CA THR A 6 27.08 -8.80 -14.47
C THR A 6 26.48 -7.62 -13.75
N LEU A 7 25.82 -7.89 -12.62
CA LEU A 7 25.35 -6.84 -11.72
C LEU A 7 26.48 -5.83 -11.51
N PRO A 8 26.22 -4.52 -11.55
CA PRO A 8 27.24 -3.51 -11.29
C PRO A 8 27.66 -3.46 -9.80
N PHE A 9 27.21 -4.43 -9.00
CA PHE A 9 27.45 -4.55 -7.57
C PHE A 9 28.37 -5.74 -7.29
N SER A 10 29.35 -5.54 -6.41
CA SER A 10 30.19 -6.62 -5.93
C SER A 10 29.38 -7.62 -5.10
N THR A 11 29.83 -8.88 -5.06
CA THR A 11 29.25 -9.91 -4.18
C THR A 11 29.24 -9.48 -2.71
N GLU A 12 30.27 -8.75 -2.26
CA GLU A 12 30.33 -8.22 -0.89
C GLU A 12 29.23 -7.19 -0.62
N GLN A 13 28.97 -6.27 -1.54
CA GLN A 13 27.88 -5.28 -1.40
C GLN A 13 26.51 -5.97 -1.33
N ILE A 14 26.26 -6.93 -2.23
CA ILE A 14 25.00 -7.70 -2.26
C ILE A 14 24.83 -8.45 -0.94
N ASN A 15 25.85 -9.16 -0.48
CA ASN A 15 25.81 -9.93 0.77
C ASN A 15 25.58 -9.03 1.99
N ALA A 16 26.18 -7.84 2.03
CA ALA A 16 26.01 -6.90 3.13
C ALA A 16 24.56 -6.40 3.24
N VAL A 17 23.95 -6.04 2.10
CA VAL A 17 22.55 -5.60 2.05
C VAL A 17 21.60 -6.76 2.41
N GLN A 18 21.81 -7.95 1.86
CA GLN A 18 21.00 -9.13 2.17
C GLN A 18 21.09 -9.52 3.65
N ALA A 19 22.29 -9.51 4.23
CA ALA A 19 22.48 -9.79 5.65
C ALA A 19 21.80 -8.75 6.55
N HIS A 20 21.81 -7.47 6.15
CA HIS A 20 21.06 -6.42 6.84
C HIS A 20 19.55 -6.70 6.77
N ILE A 21 19.01 -6.94 5.57
CA ILE A 21 17.58 -7.23 5.37
C ILE A 21 17.13 -8.43 6.21
N LYS A 22 17.88 -9.54 6.17
CA LYS A 22 17.59 -10.76 6.95
C LYS A 22 17.52 -10.48 8.45
N LYS A 23 18.39 -9.62 8.98
CA LYS A 23 18.34 -9.19 10.38
C LYS A 23 17.12 -8.31 10.66
N THR A 24 16.80 -7.41 9.73
CA THR A 24 15.71 -6.44 9.87
C THR A 24 14.34 -7.10 9.95
N TRP A 25 14.10 -8.26 9.30
CA TRP A 25 12.85 -9.00 9.48
C TRP A 25 12.54 -9.31 10.94
N LYS A 26 13.55 -9.71 11.72
CA LYS A 26 13.39 -9.96 13.16
C LYS A 26 13.07 -8.69 13.95
N THR A 27 13.64 -7.56 13.56
CA THR A 27 13.42 -6.26 14.21
C THR A 27 12.04 -5.68 13.90
N LEU A 28 11.53 -5.94 12.69
CA LEU A 28 10.21 -5.49 12.25
C LEU A 28 9.08 -6.46 12.62
N MET A 29 9.41 -7.69 13.02
CA MET A 29 8.41 -8.65 13.49
C MET A 29 7.69 -8.11 14.73
N ARG A 30 6.39 -8.36 14.80
CA ARG A 30 5.56 -8.23 16.00
C ARG A 30 4.86 -9.55 16.24
N SER A 31 4.66 -9.88 17.51
CA SER A 31 3.97 -11.06 18.02
C SER A 31 3.32 -10.69 19.36
N HIS A 32 2.74 -11.66 20.08
CA HIS A 32 2.23 -11.41 21.44
C HIS A 32 3.29 -10.89 22.40
N GLU A 33 4.56 -11.32 22.26
CA GLU A 33 5.69 -10.81 23.04
C GLU A 33 5.96 -9.31 22.81
N HIS A 34 5.52 -8.79 21.66
CA HIS A 34 5.69 -7.40 21.27
C HIS A 34 4.41 -6.58 21.44
N LEU A 35 3.34 -7.13 22.04
CA LEU A 35 2.03 -6.50 22.03
C LEU A 35 2.05 -5.10 22.68
N LEU A 36 2.76 -4.91 23.80
CA LEU A 36 2.88 -3.58 24.41
C LEU A 36 3.61 -2.59 23.49
N GLN A 37 4.65 -3.04 22.77
CA GLN A 37 5.33 -2.22 21.78
C GLN A 37 4.39 -1.85 20.63
N SER A 38 3.59 -2.80 20.16
CA SER A 38 2.57 -2.55 19.14
C SER A 38 1.46 -1.62 19.64
N ALA A 39 1.08 -1.71 20.92
CA ALA A 39 0.01 -0.92 21.51
C ALA A 39 0.39 0.56 21.66
N LYS A 40 1.67 0.85 21.91
CA LYS A 40 2.21 2.22 21.92
C LYS A 40 2.01 2.89 20.57
N ASP A 41 1.28 4.00 20.58
CA ASP A 41 0.97 4.80 19.39
C ASP A 41 1.53 6.22 19.55
N THR A 42 2.54 6.56 18.75
CA THR A 42 3.11 7.91 18.71
C THR A 42 2.31 8.85 17.80
N LYS A 43 1.30 8.33 17.09
CA LYS A 43 0.46 9.10 16.16
C LYS A 43 -0.72 9.77 16.85
N LEU A 44 -0.99 9.46 18.11
CA LEU A 44 -2.06 10.05 18.90
C LEU A 44 -1.54 10.56 20.24
N GLU A 45 -2.29 11.47 20.87
CA GLU A 45 -1.99 11.91 22.23
C GLU A 45 -2.24 10.76 23.21
N HIS A 46 -1.26 10.50 24.08
CA HIS A 46 -1.38 9.52 25.14
C HIS A 46 -1.09 10.17 26.50
N LYS A 47 -2.02 10.05 27.43
CA LYS A 47 -1.87 10.59 28.79
C LYS A 47 -0.96 9.68 29.62
N PRO A 48 0.16 10.20 30.18
CA PRO A 48 1.03 9.40 31.03
C PRO A 48 0.27 8.74 32.19
N GLY A 49 0.50 7.45 32.40
CA GLY A 49 -0.13 6.65 33.45
C GLY A 49 -1.44 5.96 33.04
N ASN A 50 -2.00 6.27 31.87
CA ASN A 50 -3.10 5.48 31.31
C ASN A 50 -2.56 4.20 30.64
N PRO A 51 -3.27 3.07 30.74
CA PRO A 51 -2.91 1.88 29.97
C PRO A 51 -3.16 2.09 28.47
N TRP A 52 -2.42 1.38 27.63
CA TRP A 52 -2.63 1.34 26.18
C TRP A 52 -3.78 0.40 25.83
N LEU A 53 -4.72 0.86 25.02
CA LEU A 53 -5.91 0.08 24.68
C LEU A 53 -5.60 -0.97 23.61
N VAL A 54 -6.03 -2.20 23.87
CA VAL A 54 -6.01 -3.32 22.92
C VAL A 54 -7.43 -3.85 22.76
N TYR A 55 -7.94 -3.82 21.53
CA TYR A 55 -9.29 -4.21 21.19
C TYR A 55 -9.33 -5.60 20.56
N ILE A 56 -10.13 -6.48 21.15
CA ILE A 56 -10.37 -7.86 20.68
C ILE A 56 -11.71 -7.89 19.94
N SER A 57 -11.75 -8.60 18.81
CA SER A 57 -12.99 -8.81 18.06
C SER A 57 -14.06 -9.46 18.96
N PRO A 58 -15.35 -9.05 18.89
CA PRO A 58 -16.42 -9.73 19.61
C PRO A 58 -16.65 -11.18 19.13
N ARG A 59 -16.04 -11.57 18.01
CA ARG A 59 -16.05 -12.95 17.48
C ARG A 59 -14.96 -13.83 18.08
N GLU A 60 -14.10 -13.30 18.95
CA GLU A 60 -13.02 -14.04 19.61
C GLU A 60 -13.35 -14.45 21.05
N ASP A 61 -12.68 -15.52 21.51
CA ASP A 61 -12.70 -15.94 22.91
C ASP A 61 -11.76 -15.03 23.73
N CYS A 62 -12.32 -13.93 24.22
CA CYS A 62 -11.60 -12.92 24.99
C CYS A 62 -10.86 -13.51 26.22
N PRO A 63 -11.48 -14.38 27.07
CA PRO A 63 -10.75 -15.10 28.12
C PRO A 63 -9.54 -15.89 27.63
N ASN A 64 -9.66 -16.61 26.51
CA ASN A 64 -8.54 -17.35 25.94
C ASN A 64 -7.42 -16.42 25.45
N VAL A 65 -7.78 -15.34 24.73
CA VAL A 65 -6.81 -14.32 24.29
C VAL A 65 -6.10 -13.70 25.49
N GLN A 66 -6.82 -13.35 26.55
CA GLN A 66 -6.21 -12.84 27.77
C GLN A 66 -5.22 -13.85 28.37
N SER A 67 -5.55 -15.14 28.43
CA SER A 67 -4.62 -16.17 28.92
C SER A 67 -3.36 -16.30 28.05
N ILE A 68 -3.49 -16.14 26.72
CA ILE A 68 -2.34 -16.13 25.80
C ILE A 68 -1.43 -14.92 26.10
N LEU A 69 -2.01 -13.74 26.28
CA LEU A 69 -1.26 -12.53 26.57
C LEU A 69 -0.58 -12.57 27.94
N GLU A 70 -1.25 -13.09 28.97
CA GLU A 70 -0.68 -13.30 30.32
C GLU A 70 0.50 -14.27 30.32
N ARG A 71 0.60 -15.18 29.35
CA ARG A 71 1.75 -16.08 29.18
C ARG A 71 2.88 -15.46 28.36
N SER A 72 2.57 -14.47 27.53
CA SER A 72 3.51 -13.87 26.57
C SER A 72 4.15 -12.58 27.09
N LEU A 73 3.45 -11.87 27.98
CA LEU A 73 3.86 -10.60 28.55
C LEU A 73 4.21 -10.75 30.02
N SER A 74 5.13 -9.92 30.51
CA SER A 74 5.39 -9.82 31.95
C SER A 74 4.20 -9.17 32.69
N PRO A 75 4.06 -9.39 34.02
CA PRO A 75 3.00 -8.74 34.80
C PRO A 75 3.02 -7.20 34.70
N ASP A 76 4.20 -6.60 34.58
CA ASP A 76 4.37 -5.14 34.44
C ASP A 76 3.92 -4.64 33.06
N GLU A 77 4.10 -5.44 32.01
CA GLU A 77 3.60 -5.12 30.68
C GLU A 77 2.08 -5.30 30.60
N MET A 78 1.55 -6.35 31.23
CA MET A 78 0.10 -6.57 31.34
C MET A 78 -0.62 -5.41 32.06
N GLN A 79 0.00 -4.79 33.06
CA GLN A 79 -0.56 -3.60 33.73
C GLN A 79 -0.55 -2.34 32.87
N GLN A 80 0.28 -2.30 31.82
CA GLN A 80 0.39 -1.17 30.90
C GLN A 80 -0.57 -1.27 29.71
N ILE A 81 -1.34 -2.35 29.61
CA ILE A 81 -2.37 -2.52 28.58
C ILE A 81 -3.74 -2.69 29.22
N GLU A 82 -4.78 -2.27 28.51
CA GLU A 82 -6.16 -2.54 28.88
C GLU A 82 -6.84 -3.22 27.69
N ILE A 83 -7.32 -4.44 27.95
CA ILE A 83 -8.01 -5.26 26.96
C ILE A 83 -9.49 -4.91 26.97
N ARG A 84 -10.03 -4.57 25.79
CA ARG A 84 -11.46 -4.28 25.60
C ARG A 84 -12.02 -5.13 24.47
N THR A 85 -13.29 -5.50 24.57
CA THR A 85 -14.03 -6.01 23.41
C THR A 85 -14.34 -4.85 22.48
N LEU A 86 -14.08 -5.03 21.18
CA LEU A 86 -14.42 -4.05 20.15
C LEU A 86 -15.94 -3.83 20.11
N PRO A 87 -16.43 -2.59 20.23
CA PRO A 87 -17.86 -2.31 20.10
C PRO A 87 -18.33 -2.60 18.67
N THR A 88 -19.62 -2.91 18.54
CA THR A 88 -20.24 -3.18 17.22
C THR A 88 -20.20 -1.95 16.31
N GLU A 89 -20.41 -0.76 16.88
CA GLU A 89 -20.40 0.52 16.16
C GLU A 89 -19.06 1.22 16.40
N VAL A 90 -18.37 1.60 15.33
CA VAL A 90 -17.04 2.24 15.40
C VAL A 90 -17.13 3.62 16.05
N GLU A 91 -18.24 4.32 15.86
CA GLU A 91 -18.56 5.65 16.40
C GLU A 91 -18.68 5.65 17.93
N ALA A 92 -18.82 4.48 18.56
CA ALA A 92 -18.80 4.36 20.01
C ALA A 92 -17.40 4.63 20.60
N ILE A 93 -16.33 4.45 19.81
CA ILE A 93 -14.95 4.68 20.22
C ILE A 93 -14.68 6.19 20.23
N GLN A 94 -14.50 6.75 21.42
CA GLN A 94 -14.20 8.17 21.57
C GLN A 94 -12.76 8.49 21.13
N ASP A 95 -12.47 9.76 20.81
CA ASP A 95 -11.15 10.21 20.31
C ASP A 95 -9.97 9.82 21.22
N HIS A 96 -10.20 9.72 22.53
CA HIS A 96 -9.19 9.35 23.52
C HIS A 96 -9.16 7.84 23.85
N GLU A 97 -9.98 7.05 23.16
CA GLU A 97 -10.13 5.61 23.34
C GLU A 97 -9.65 4.82 22.12
N HIS A 98 -8.85 5.45 21.25
CA HIS A 98 -8.22 4.73 20.16
C HIS A 98 -7.15 3.75 20.66
N GLY A 99 -7.03 2.61 19.97
CA GLY A 99 -6.17 1.51 20.40
C GLY A 99 -5.77 0.56 19.28
N LEU A 100 -4.91 -0.40 19.62
CA LEU A 100 -4.47 -1.48 18.74
C LEU A 100 -5.59 -2.51 18.58
N LEU A 101 -5.77 -3.04 17.36
CA LEU A 101 -6.64 -4.19 17.10
C LEU A 101 -5.82 -5.47 17.20
N TYR A 102 -6.30 -6.40 18.02
CA TYR A 102 -5.64 -7.68 18.29
C TYR A 102 -5.46 -8.53 17.02
N LEU A 103 -4.29 -9.17 16.93
CA LEU A 103 -3.95 -10.07 15.85
C LEU A 103 -3.35 -11.35 16.50
N PRO A 104 -3.85 -12.57 16.17
CA PRO A 104 -3.51 -13.81 16.90
C PRO A 104 -2.12 -14.41 16.63
N GLY A 105 -1.34 -13.83 15.73
CA GLY A 105 -0.11 -14.40 15.20
C GLY A 105 0.89 -13.30 14.86
N SER A 106 2.06 -13.74 14.42
CA SER A 106 3.16 -12.84 14.08
C SER A 106 2.93 -12.15 12.73
N TYR A 107 3.42 -10.92 12.60
CA TYR A 107 3.40 -10.14 11.36
C TYR A 107 4.60 -9.21 11.32
N VAL A 108 4.88 -8.63 10.16
CA VAL A 108 5.98 -7.68 9.99
C VAL A 108 5.38 -6.29 9.74
N VAL A 109 5.92 -5.29 10.44
CA VAL A 109 5.51 -3.88 10.27
C VAL A 109 6.37 -3.19 9.20
N PRO A 110 5.94 -2.06 8.61
CA PRO A 110 6.76 -1.31 7.69
C PRO A 110 8.08 -0.83 8.31
N GLY A 111 8.06 -0.24 9.51
CA GLY A 111 9.26 0.22 10.20
C GLY A 111 9.16 1.65 10.72
N GLY A 112 10.18 2.08 11.46
CA GLY A 112 10.20 3.40 12.09
C GLY A 112 9.01 3.63 13.03
N ARG A 113 8.23 4.68 12.79
CA ARG A 113 7.03 5.03 13.57
C ARG A 113 5.82 4.08 13.39
N PHE A 114 5.87 3.18 12.41
CA PHE A 114 4.78 2.27 12.09
C PHE A 114 4.95 0.95 12.86
N ASN A 115 4.10 0.75 13.86
CA ASN A 115 4.12 -0.42 14.76
C ASN A 115 2.93 -1.37 14.53
N GLU A 116 2.17 -1.10 13.48
CA GLU A 116 0.97 -1.80 13.07
C GLU A 116 1.25 -2.66 11.84
N MET A 117 0.41 -3.68 11.65
CA MET A 117 0.31 -4.37 10.37
C MET A 117 -0.37 -3.46 9.36
N TYR A 118 0.24 -3.25 8.19
CA TYR A 118 -0.33 -2.48 7.08
C TYR A 118 -0.78 -3.38 5.93
N GLY A 119 -1.85 -2.99 5.24
CA GLY A 119 -2.51 -3.81 4.23
C GLY A 119 -1.63 -4.13 3.01
N TRP A 120 -1.26 -3.11 2.23
CA TRP A 120 -0.54 -3.33 0.96
C TRP A 120 0.98 -3.50 1.10
N ASP A 121 1.60 -2.87 2.13
CA ASP A 121 3.01 -3.06 2.48
C ASP A 121 3.34 -4.54 2.69
N SER A 122 2.40 -5.26 3.31
CA SER A 122 2.51 -6.69 3.60
C SER A 122 2.76 -7.54 2.35
N TYR A 123 2.29 -7.13 1.16
CA TYR A 123 2.60 -7.86 -0.07
C TYR A 123 4.08 -7.77 -0.43
N PHE A 124 4.66 -6.58 -0.41
CA PHE A 124 6.07 -6.40 -0.73
C PHE A 124 6.98 -7.03 0.33
N ILE A 125 6.56 -6.95 1.60
CA ILE A 125 7.23 -7.65 2.69
C ILE A 125 7.17 -9.16 2.49
N LEU A 126 5.99 -9.71 2.14
CA LEU A 126 5.81 -11.15 1.89
C LEU A 126 6.79 -11.64 0.82
N LEU A 127 6.93 -10.91 -0.30
CA LEU A 127 7.89 -11.28 -1.34
C LEU A 127 9.32 -11.40 -0.76
N GLY A 128 9.74 -10.43 0.06
CA GLY A 128 11.02 -10.48 0.75
C GLY A 128 11.18 -11.68 1.70
N LEU A 129 10.15 -11.97 2.50
CA LEU A 129 10.15 -13.11 3.41
C LEU A 129 10.27 -14.44 2.65
N LEU A 130 9.57 -14.59 1.53
CA LEU A 130 9.67 -15.79 0.69
C LEU A 130 11.07 -15.93 0.06
N ARG A 131 11.73 -14.82 -0.32
CA ARG A 131 13.11 -14.83 -0.83
C ARG A 131 14.13 -15.25 0.21
N ASP A 132 13.92 -14.83 1.45
CA ASP A 132 14.76 -15.18 2.59
C ASP A 132 14.34 -16.49 3.27
N GLU A 133 13.36 -17.21 2.71
CA GLU A 133 12.87 -18.49 3.22
C GLU A 133 12.30 -18.41 4.65
N GLU A 134 11.74 -17.25 5.04
CA GLU A 134 11.04 -17.04 6.33
C GLU A 134 9.59 -17.57 6.26
N TRP A 135 9.44 -18.86 5.94
CA TRP A 135 8.14 -19.46 5.57
C TRP A 135 7.06 -19.33 6.64
N ASP A 136 7.39 -19.59 7.91
CA ASP A 136 6.42 -19.53 9.01
C ASP A 136 5.93 -18.10 9.24
N LEU A 137 6.82 -17.12 9.13
CA LEU A 137 6.48 -15.71 9.26
C LEU A 137 5.66 -15.22 8.05
N ALA A 138 6.00 -15.68 6.85
CA ALA A 138 5.24 -15.42 5.63
C ALA A 138 3.81 -15.99 5.74
N GLN A 139 3.66 -17.23 6.22
CA GLN A 139 2.37 -17.87 6.48
C GLN A 139 1.56 -17.08 7.50
N SER A 140 2.14 -16.83 8.67
CA SER A 140 1.50 -16.05 9.73
C SER A 140 1.03 -14.69 9.22
N GLN A 141 1.85 -13.97 8.45
CA GLN A 141 1.47 -12.67 7.88
C GLN A 141 0.21 -12.76 7.00
N VAL A 142 0.08 -13.76 6.12
CA VAL A 142 -1.13 -13.91 5.30
C VAL A 142 -2.34 -14.28 6.17
N ASP A 143 -2.14 -15.15 7.16
CA ASP A 143 -3.20 -15.55 8.09
C ASP A 143 -3.71 -14.37 8.93
N GLN A 144 -2.85 -13.41 9.29
CA GLN A 144 -3.26 -12.20 9.98
C GLN A 144 -4.16 -11.31 9.11
N LEU A 145 -3.93 -11.22 7.80
CA LEU A 145 -4.80 -10.46 6.90
C LEU A 145 -6.14 -11.18 6.68
N LEU A 146 -6.13 -12.51 6.55
CA LEU A 146 -7.33 -13.33 6.52
C LEU A 146 -8.16 -13.15 7.81
N TYR A 147 -7.49 -13.14 8.96
CA TYR A 147 -8.10 -12.84 10.25
C TYR A 147 -8.75 -11.45 10.26
N GLN A 148 -8.09 -10.41 9.71
CA GLN A 148 -8.72 -9.09 9.62
C GLN A 148 -10.00 -9.10 8.79
N VAL A 149 -10.03 -9.80 7.65
CA VAL A 149 -11.26 -9.93 6.85
C VAL A 149 -12.36 -10.63 7.67
N GLN A 150 -12.02 -11.71 8.36
CA GLN A 150 -12.97 -12.48 9.17
C GLN A 150 -13.50 -11.72 10.39
N HIS A 151 -12.66 -10.93 11.07
CA HIS A 151 -12.97 -10.34 12.36
C HIS A 151 -13.27 -8.83 12.33
N TYR A 152 -12.79 -8.13 11.30
CA TYR A 152 -12.95 -6.68 11.10
C TYR A 152 -13.63 -6.33 9.76
N GLY A 153 -13.97 -7.33 8.94
CA GLY A 153 -14.81 -7.18 7.75
C GLY A 153 -14.06 -6.86 6.47
N THR A 154 -12.81 -6.38 6.57
CA THR A 154 -11.92 -6.07 5.45
C THR A 154 -10.46 -6.12 5.91
N ILE A 155 -9.52 -5.98 4.99
CA ILE A 155 -8.13 -5.64 5.35
C ILE A 155 -8.09 -4.17 5.68
N LEU A 156 -7.64 -3.83 6.88
CA LEU A 156 -7.56 -2.44 7.31
C LEU A 156 -6.31 -1.79 6.72
N ASN A 157 -6.33 -0.46 6.58
CA ASN A 157 -5.13 0.31 6.27
C ASN A 157 -3.99 -0.03 7.25
N SER A 158 -4.31 -0.01 8.54
CA SER A 158 -3.52 -0.68 9.57
C SER A 158 -4.38 -1.17 10.72
N ASN A 159 -3.89 -2.08 11.58
CA ASN A 159 -4.68 -2.68 12.66
C ASN A 159 -4.88 -1.76 13.89
N ARG A 160 -5.47 -0.58 13.68
CA ARG A 160 -5.85 0.40 14.73
C ARG A 160 -7.34 0.72 14.65
N THR A 161 -7.95 1.10 15.76
CA THR A 161 -9.40 1.39 15.76
C THR A 161 -9.80 2.56 14.85
N TYR A 162 -8.96 3.61 14.73
CA TYR A 162 -9.22 4.72 13.79
C TYR A 162 -9.10 4.33 12.30
N MET A 163 -8.66 3.10 12.00
CA MET A 163 -8.55 2.54 10.66
C MET A 163 -9.71 1.61 10.30
N LEU A 164 -10.63 1.29 11.22
CA LEU A 164 -11.78 0.39 10.98
C LEU A 164 -12.69 0.81 9.81
N SER A 165 -12.60 2.08 9.40
CA SER A 165 -13.40 2.65 8.32
C SER A 165 -12.65 2.78 6.99
N ARG A 166 -11.41 2.25 6.88
CA ARG A 166 -10.54 2.46 5.73
C ARG A 166 -9.67 1.24 5.42
N SER A 167 -9.62 0.85 4.16
CA SER A 167 -8.76 -0.23 3.67
C SER A 167 -7.45 0.29 3.05
N GLN A 168 -6.81 -0.54 2.24
CA GLN A 168 -5.64 -0.23 1.41
C GLN A 168 -5.67 -1.06 0.10
N PRO A 169 -4.82 -0.77 -0.90
CA PRO A 169 -4.84 -1.46 -2.19
C PRO A 169 -4.93 -3.01 -2.08
N PRO A 170 -5.89 -3.67 -2.75
CA PRO A 170 -6.18 -5.09 -2.51
C PRO A 170 -5.17 -6.02 -3.20
N VAL A 171 -4.24 -6.56 -2.41
CA VAL A 171 -3.16 -7.46 -2.87
C VAL A 171 -3.20 -8.84 -2.19
N LEU A 172 -4.28 -9.17 -1.46
CA LEU A 172 -4.40 -10.38 -0.65
C LEU A 172 -4.41 -11.67 -1.45
N SER A 173 -5.12 -11.71 -2.58
CA SER A 173 -5.16 -12.90 -3.44
C SER A 173 -3.78 -13.24 -3.99
N MET A 174 -2.99 -12.22 -4.34
CA MET A 174 -1.62 -12.37 -4.79
C MET A 174 -0.73 -12.94 -3.69
N MET A 175 -0.91 -12.48 -2.44
CA MET A 175 -0.20 -13.00 -1.27
C MET A 175 -0.53 -14.48 -1.02
N VAL A 176 -1.82 -14.82 -1.06
CA VAL A 176 -2.30 -16.20 -0.87
C VAL A 176 -1.71 -17.14 -1.94
N LEU A 177 -1.73 -16.74 -3.21
CA LEU A 177 -1.15 -17.55 -4.28
C LEU A 177 0.36 -17.64 -4.23
N ALA A 178 1.05 -16.55 -3.89
CA ALA A 178 2.51 -16.56 -3.72
C ALA A 178 2.93 -17.56 -2.63
N LEU A 179 2.23 -17.56 -1.49
CA LEU A 179 2.48 -18.52 -0.41
C LEU A 179 2.11 -19.96 -0.80
N PHE A 180 0.94 -20.16 -1.42
CA PHE A 180 0.51 -21.47 -1.90
C PHE A 180 1.48 -22.10 -2.89
N GLN A 181 2.15 -21.30 -3.73
CA GLN A 181 3.17 -21.81 -4.66
C GLN A 181 4.30 -22.54 -3.95
N HIS A 182 4.58 -22.21 -2.69
CA HIS A 182 5.57 -22.88 -1.85
C HIS A 182 4.96 -23.99 -0.98
N THR A 183 3.85 -23.72 -0.28
CA THR A 183 3.28 -24.66 0.70
C THR A 183 2.56 -25.83 0.05
N LYS A 184 1.94 -25.61 -1.12
CA LYS A 184 1.04 -26.56 -1.80
C LYS A 184 -0.12 -27.04 -0.92
N ASP A 185 -0.48 -26.29 0.13
CA ASP A 185 -1.57 -26.66 1.04
C ASP A 185 -2.93 -26.27 0.44
N GLU A 186 -3.56 -27.23 -0.24
CA GLU A 186 -4.89 -27.04 -0.85
C GLU A 186 -6.01 -26.90 0.19
N ALA A 187 -5.85 -27.46 1.39
CA ALA A 187 -6.84 -27.36 2.45
C ALA A 187 -6.88 -25.94 3.02
N TRP A 188 -5.70 -25.37 3.30
CA TRP A 188 -5.56 -23.97 3.66
C TRP A 188 -6.06 -23.05 2.54
N LEU A 189 -5.68 -23.32 1.28
CA LEU A 189 -6.14 -22.54 0.13
C LEU A 189 -7.67 -22.52 0.01
N CYS A 190 -8.32 -23.68 0.16
CA CYS A 190 -9.78 -23.81 0.19
C CYS A 190 -10.39 -22.98 1.32
N SER A 191 -9.78 -23.00 2.51
CA SER A 191 -10.26 -22.22 3.67
C SER A 191 -10.15 -20.70 3.46
N ALA A 192 -9.20 -20.23 2.64
CA ALA A 192 -9.02 -18.82 2.34
C ALA A 192 -10.03 -18.26 1.32
N VAL A 193 -10.62 -19.11 0.45
CA VAL A 193 -11.51 -18.67 -0.64
C VAL A 193 -12.67 -17.79 -0.16
N PRO A 194 -13.47 -18.16 0.87
CA PRO A 194 -14.58 -17.32 1.30
C PRO A 194 -14.14 -15.94 1.80
N LEU A 195 -12.96 -15.85 2.40
CA LEU A 195 -12.39 -14.59 2.90
C LEU A 195 -11.85 -13.73 1.74
N LEU A 196 -11.23 -14.34 0.74
CA LEU A 196 -10.84 -13.65 -0.50
C LEU A 196 -12.06 -13.09 -1.23
N GLU A 197 -13.13 -13.87 -1.34
CA GLU A 197 -14.39 -13.41 -1.95
C GLU A 197 -15.02 -12.28 -1.14
N GLN A 198 -15.06 -12.39 0.20
CA GLN A 198 -15.56 -11.31 1.07
C GLN A 198 -14.77 -10.02 0.87
N PHE A 199 -13.43 -10.10 0.84
CA PHE A 199 -12.58 -8.92 0.62
C PHE A 199 -12.73 -8.37 -0.80
N TYR A 200 -12.89 -9.21 -1.82
CA TYR A 200 -13.23 -8.76 -3.17
C TYR A 200 -14.57 -8.01 -3.20
N TYR A 201 -15.61 -8.55 -2.55
CA TYR A 201 -16.93 -7.92 -2.49
C TYR A 201 -16.91 -6.55 -1.80
N TYR A 202 -16.04 -6.33 -0.81
CA TYR A 202 -15.84 -5.00 -0.22
C TYR A 202 -15.60 -3.91 -1.29
N TRP A 203 -14.83 -4.23 -2.34
CA TRP A 203 -14.47 -3.29 -3.41
C TRP A 203 -15.44 -3.22 -4.58
N VAL A 204 -16.28 -4.24 -4.78
CA VAL A 204 -17.19 -4.33 -5.94
C VAL A 204 -18.66 -4.19 -5.55
N VAL A 205 -18.94 -3.53 -4.43
CA VAL A 205 -20.27 -3.05 -4.04
C VAL A 205 -20.26 -1.53 -3.85
N PRO A 206 -21.41 -0.84 -3.98
CA PRO A 206 -21.49 0.57 -3.65
C PRO A 206 -21.09 0.84 -2.18
N PRO A 207 -20.38 1.94 -1.88
CA PRO A 207 -20.07 3.08 -2.75
C PRO A 207 -18.77 2.95 -3.57
N HIS A 208 -17.99 1.88 -3.41
CA HIS A 208 -16.78 1.63 -4.19
C HIS A 208 -17.11 1.35 -5.66
N LEU A 209 -18.05 0.45 -5.94
CA LEU A 209 -18.50 0.17 -7.29
C LEU A 209 -19.30 1.36 -7.86
N ASN A 210 -18.83 1.89 -8.98
CA ASN A 210 -19.62 2.80 -9.80
C ASN A 210 -20.47 1.99 -10.80
N ALA A 211 -21.79 2.03 -10.67
CA ALA A 211 -22.68 1.22 -11.50
C ALA A 211 -22.67 1.60 -12.99
N ALA A 212 -22.33 2.84 -13.34
CA ALA A 212 -22.35 3.31 -14.73
C ALA A 212 -21.17 2.78 -15.54
N THR A 213 -19.98 2.80 -14.95
CA THR A 213 -18.75 2.28 -15.59
C THR A 213 -18.54 0.80 -15.30
N GLY A 214 -19.06 0.31 -14.17
CA GLY A 214 -18.76 -1.01 -13.63
C GLY A 214 -17.31 -1.17 -13.13
N LEU A 215 -16.62 -0.05 -12.93
CA LEU A 215 -15.31 0.05 -12.28
C LEU A 215 -15.46 0.50 -10.83
N SER A 216 -14.43 0.26 -10.03
CA SER A 216 -14.38 0.66 -8.62
C SER A 216 -13.55 1.92 -8.42
N ARG A 217 -13.88 2.66 -7.37
CA ARG A 217 -13.10 3.77 -6.81
C ARG A 217 -12.72 3.46 -5.37
N TYR A 218 -11.71 4.15 -4.85
CA TYR A 218 -11.53 4.25 -3.40
C TYR A 218 -12.67 5.07 -2.80
N TYR A 219 -13.12 4.69 -1.60
CA TYR A 219 -14.16 5.39 -0.87
C TYR A 219 -14.13 5.02 0.62
N ALA A 220 -13.27 5.68 1.40
CA ALA A 220 -13.19 5.42 2.84
C ALA A 220 -14.52 5.74 3.54
N PHE A 221 -14.97 4.90 4.47
CA PHE A 221 -16.26 5.06 5.14
C PHE A 221 -16.26 6.10 6.26
N GLY A 222 -15.09 6.40 6.83
CA GLY A 222 -14.97 7.32 7.96
C GLY A 222 -15.35 8.77 7.62
N GLU A 223 -15.71 9.52 8.66
CA GLU A 223 -16.11 10.92 8.59
C GLU A 223 -15.23 11.80 9.48
N GLY A 224 -15.23 13.11 9.22
CA GLY A 224 -14.45 14.08 9.99
C GLY A 224 -12.93 13.92 9.85
N PRO A 225 -12.14 14.78 10.51
CA PRO A 225 -10.68 14.75 10.42
C PRO A 225 -10.12 13.41 10.89
N ALA A 226 -9.05 12.95 10.24
CA ALA A 226 -8.36 11.73 10.62
C ALA A 226 -7.51 11.98 11.89
N PRO A 227 -7.74 11.24 13.00
CA PRO A 227 -7.08 11.51 14.29
C PRO A 227 -5.55 11.49 14.21
N GLU A 228 -5.00 10.53 13.47
CA GLU A 228 -3.56 10.35 13.26
C GLU A 228 -2.93 11.54 12.51
N VAL A 229 -3.72 12.24 11.69
CA VAL A 229 -3.28 13.39 10.90
C VAL A 229 -3.25 14.65 11.75
N LEU A 230 -4.31 14.86 12.53
CA LEU A 230 -4.43 16.00 13.43
C LEU A 230 -3.26 16.10 14.40
N PHE A 231 -2.85 14.96 14.94
CA PHE A 231 -1.81 14.95 15.96
C PHE A 231 -0.42 14.89 15.32
N SER A 232 -0.23 14.05 14.30
CA SER A 232 1.12 13.57 13.96
C SER A 232 1.70 14.09 12.65
N GLU A 233 0.91 14.77 11.81
CA GLU A 233 1.38 15.43 10.58
C GLU A 233 1.54 16.93 10.79
N ARG A 234 2.46 17.30 11.67
CA ARG A 234 2.77 18.69 12.01
C ARG A 234 4.10 19.13 11.40
N ASP A 235 4.18 20.40 11.01
CA ASP A 235 5.45 21.03 10.63
C ASP A 235 6.26 21.48 11.87
N GLU A 236 7.42 22.09 11.63
CA GLU A 236 8.32 22.57 12.68
C GLU A 236 7.68 23.67 13.55
N GLU A 237 6.73 24.42 12.99
CA GLU A 237 5.94 25.42 13.71
C GLU A 237 4.72 24.81 14.44
N GLY A 238 4.52 23.50 14.36
CA GLY A 238 3.44 22.78 15.03
C GLY A 238 2.08 22.88 14.34
N ARG A 239 1.99 23.46 13.12
CA ARG A 239 0.76 23.53 12.33
C ARG A 239 0.39 22.16 11.80
N SER A 240 -0.87 21.76 11.92
CA SER A 240 -1.32 20.49 11.37
C SER A 240 -1.32 20.49 9.84
N HIS A 241 -1.38 19.30 9.24
CA HIS A 241 -1.63 19.15 7.81
C HIS A 241 -2.84 19.99 7.35
N TYR A 242 -3.94 19.94 8.10
CA TYR A 242 -5.15 20.69 7.77
C TYR A 242 -4.98 22.21 7.88
N ASP A 243 -4.14 22.70 8.79
CA ASP A 243 -3.80 24.13 8.86
C ASP A 243 -3.02 24.57 7.62
N ARG A 244 -2.04 23.77 7.20
CA ARG A 244 -1.25 24.02 5.98
C ARG A 244 -2.11 23.98 4.72
N VAL A 245 -3.09 23.08 4.64
CA VAL A 245 -4.04 23.01 3.51
C VAL A 245 -4.95 24.23 3.45
N LYS A 246 -5.51 24.69 4.58
CA LYS A 246 -6.30 25.93 4.63
C LYS A 246 -5.48 27.12 4.14
N GLU A 247 -4.22 27.21 4.58
CA GLU A 247 -3.31 28.27 4.11
C GLU A 247 -3.09 28.16 2.60
N TYR A 248 -2.78 26.97 2.08
CA TYR A 248 -2.63 26.76 0.65
C TYR A 248 -3.86 27.24 -0.14
N TYR A 249 -5.07 26.91 0.30
CA TYR A 249 -6.29 27.38 -0.37
C TYR A 249 -6.48 28.89 -0.29
N LYS A 250 -6.00 29.57 0.75
CA LYS A 250 -6.02 31.04 0.83
C LYS A 250 -5.02 31.68 -0.12
N THR A 251 -3.86 31.06 -0.30
CA THR A 251 -2.73 31.62 -1.07
C THR A 251 -2.82 31.32 -2.56
N PHE A 252 -3.28 30.13 -2.94
CA PHE A 252 -3.21 29.63 -4.31
C PHE A 252 -4.60 29.42 -4.92
N GLU A 253 -4.71 29.73 -6.22
CA GLU A 253 -5.86 29.35 -7.02
C GLU A 253 -5.74 27.87 -7.42
N VAL A 254 -6.88 27.17 -7.44
CA VAL A 254 -6.96 25.74 -7.79
C VAL A 254 -8.04 25.58 -8.86
N GLU A 255 -7.63 25.05 -10.01
CA GLU A 255 -8.49 24.87 -11.18
C GLU A 255 -8.95 23.42 -11.36
N ASP A 256 -8.27 22.45 -10.72
CA ASP A 256 -8.59 21.02 -10.84
C ASP A 256 -9.99 20.65 -10.37
N TYR A 257 -10.55 21.40 -9.41
CA TYR A 257 -11.87 21.18 -8.84
C TYR A 257 -12.40 22.46 -8.18
N ASN A 258 -13.71 22.50 -7.90
CA ASN A 258 -14.33 23.62 -7.20
C ASN A 258 -13.97 23.61 -5.71
N VAL A 259 -12.98 24.42 -5.31
CA VAL A 259 -12.50 24.56 -3.93
C VAL A 259 -13.62 24.86 -2.93
N ASN A 260 -14.69 25.56 -3.32
CA ASN A 260 -15.78 25.90 -2.41
C ASN A 260 -16.55 24.67 -1.88
N LEU A 261 -16.43 23.51 -2.54
CA LEU A 261 -16.97 22.23 -2.05
C LEU A 261 -16.16 21.69 -0.86
N TYR A 262 -14.86 22.02 -0.80
CA TYR A 262 -13.87 21.45 0.12
C TYR A 262 -13.44 22.43 1.21
N TYR A 263 -13.54 23.74 0.97
CA TYR A 263 -13.10 24.79 1.88
C TYR A 263 -14.04 25.99 1.85
N LYS A 264 -14.58 26.35 3.02
CA LYS A 264 -15.43 27.51 3.24
C LYS A 264 -14.58 28.72 3.63
N ARG A 265 -14.27 29.55 2.62
CA ARG A 265 -13.41 30.74 2.77
C ARG A 265 -13.92 31.73 3.82
N ASP A 266 -15.23 31.92 3.91
CA ASP A 266 -15.88 32.83 4.86
C ASP A 266 -15.74 32.40 6.33
N LYS A 267 -15.52 31.10 6.57
CA LYS A 267 -15.40 30.51 7.92
C LYS A 267 -14.01 29.99 8.24
N ASP A 268 -13.08 30.07 7.29
CA ASP A 268 -11.76 29.44 7.37
C ASP A 268 -11.84 27.96 7.80
N GLN A 269 -12.74 27.21 7.16
CA GLN A 269 -13.10 25.85 7.59
C GLN A 269 -13.10 24.85 6.42
N LEU A 270 -12.43 23.71 6.61
CA LEU A 270 -12.52 22.55 5.71
C LEU A 270 -13.89 21.86 5.88
N THR A 271 -14.48 21.40 4.78
CA THR A 271 -15.81 20.77 4.79
C THR A 271 -15.74 19.27 5.12
N SER A 272 -16.89 18.65 5.41
CA SER A 272 -16.97 17.19 5.52
C SER A 272 -16.50 16.47 4.25
N LEU A 273 -16.74 17.06 3.08
CA LEU A 273 -16.28 16.49 1.80
C LEU A 273 -14.76 16.49 1.68
N PHE A 274 -14.07 17.52 2.21
CA PHE A 274 -12.62 17.52 2.28
C PHE A 274 -12.10 16.35 3.12
N TYR A 275 -12.64 16.16 4.32
CA TYR A 275 -12.20 15.08 5.18
C TYR A 275 -12.52 13.69 4.59
N LYS A 276 -13.64 13.57 3.87
CA LYS A 276 -13.95 12.36 3.10
C LYS A 276 -12.92 12.10 2.01
N GLY A 277 -12.52 13.15 1.29
CA GLY A 277 -11.47 13.11 0.28
C GLY A 277 -10.12 12.70 0.84
N ASP A 278 -9.67 13.34 1.93
CA ASP A 278 -8.42 13.00 2.62
C ASP A 278 -8.39 11.54 3.10
N ARG A 279 -9.45 11.07 3.77
CA ARG A 279 -9.54 9.66 4.20
C ARG A 279 -9.55 8.69 3.02
N THR A 280 -10.23 9.04 1.94
CA THR A 280 -10.28 8.20 0.72
C THR A 280 -8.93 8.17 0.00
N MET A 281 -8.23 9.29 -0.03
CA MET A 281 -6.90 9.39 -0.59
C MET A 281 -5.91 8.51 0.21
N ARG A 282 -6.03 8.45 1.53
CA ARG A 282 -5.26 7.53 2.40
C ARG A 282 -5.59 6.05 2.18
N GLU A 283 -6.81 5.74 1.73
CA GLU A 283 -7.19 4.37 1.34
C GLU A 283 -6.44 3.91 0.09
N SER A 284 -6.02 4.85 -0.76
CA SER A 284 -5.27 4.53 -1.97
C SER A 284 -3.81 4.14 -1.71
N GLY A 285 -3.28 4.45 -0.51
CA GLY A 285 -1.85 4.30 -0.18
C GLY A 285 -0.95 5.41 -0.74
N PHE A 286 -1.50 6.36 -1.50
CA PHE A 286 -0.76 7.49 -2.10
C PHE A 286 -0.93 8.78 -1.28
N ASP A 287 -0.84 8.71 0.04
CA ASP A 287 -0.97 9.87 0.93
C ASP A 287 0.34 10.63 1.13
N ILE A 288 0.55 11.84 0.60
CA ILE A 288 -0.31 12.57 -0.34
C ILE A 288 0.40 12.81 -1.68
N THR A 289 -0.42 13.12 -2.69
CA THR A 289 -0.04 13.44 -4.08
C THR A 289 -1.03 14.48 -4.65
N ASN A 290 -0.66 15.16 -5.74
CA ASN A 290 -1.59 15.96 -6.54
C ASN A 290 -2.26 15.20 -7.70
N ARG A 291 -2.16 13.87 -7.71
CA ARG A 291 -2.73 12.99 -8.73
C ARG A 291 -4.20 13.29 -9.05
N PHE A 292 -5.03 13.69 -8.08
CA PHE A 292 -6.43 14.09 -8.27
C PHE A 292 -6.67 15.58 -7.96
N GLY A 293 -5.71 16.43 -8.32
CA GLY A 293 -5.65 17.84 -7.94
C GLY A 293 -4.94 18.03 -6.61
N PRO A 294 -4.75 19.27 -6.11
CA PRO A 294 -4.06 19.53 -4.86
C PRO A 294 -4.51 18.61 -3.71
N PHE A 295 -3.56 17.92 -3.08
CA PHE A 295 -3.81 16.97 -1.98
C PHE A 295 -4.67 15.74 -2.33
N SER A 296 -5.02 15.55 -3.60
CA SER A 296 -5.85 14.46 -4.12
C SER A 296 -7.21 14.30 -3.44
N ILE A 297 -7.80 15.41 -2.98
CA ILE A 297 -9.07 15.40 -2.26
C ILE A 297 -10.27 15.06 -3.15
N ASP A 298 -10.13 15.21 -4.47
CA ASP A 298 -11.19 14.93 -5.45
C ASP A 298 -11.27 13.43 -5.84
N ILE A 299 -10.39 12.59 -5.26
CA ILE A 299 -10.23 11.15 -5.56
C ILE A 299 -11.54 10.35 -5.60
N LEU A 300 -12.50 10.69 -4.77
CA LEU A 300 -13.82 10.04 -4.69
C LEU A 300 -14.62 10.13 -6.00
N HIS A 301 -14.22 10.97 -6.95
CA HIS A 301 -14.84 11.11 -8.25
C HIS A 301 -14.13 10.34 -9.37
N TYR A 302 -13.07 9.58 -9.07
CA TYR A 302 -12.28 8.88 -10.08
C TYR A 302 -12.32 7.36 -9.89
N ALA A 303 -12.30 6.63 -11.01
CA ALA A 303 -11.91 5.22 -11.05
C ALA A 303 -10.39 5.15 -11.31
N PRO A 304 -9.57 4.74 -10.31
CA PRO A 304 -8.13 4.74 -10.49
C PRO A 304 -7.63 3.51 -11.26
N VAL A 305 -6.59 3.68 -12.08
CA VAL A 305 -5.90 2.61 -12.81
C VAL A 305 -5.42 1.52 -11.87
N CYS A 306 -4.78 1.89 -10.77
CA CYS A 306 -4.20 0.96 -9.81
C CYS A 306 -5.25 0.04 -9.18
N LEU A 307 -6.33 0.58 -8.63
CA LEU A 307 -7.38 -0.21 -7.97
C LEU A 307 -8.02 -1.20 -8.96
N ASN A 308 -8.38 -0.75 -10.15
CA ASN A 308 -9.07 -1.60 -11.10
C ASN A 308 -8.15 -2.68 -11.69
N SER A 309 -6.85 -2.40 -11.83
CA SER A 309 -5.86 -3.43 -12.19
C SER A 309 -5.71 -4.48 -11.10
N LEU A 310 -5.70 -4.08 -9.82
CA LEU A 310 -5.63 -5.02 -8.69
C LEU A 310 -6.90 -5.88 -8.56
N LEU A 311 -8.07 -5.31 -8.84
CA LEU A 311 -9.32 -6.09 -8.87
C LEU A 311 -9.36 -7.07 -10.04
N TYR A 312 -8.80 -6.70 -11.20
CA TYR A 312 -8.60 -7.64 -12.31
C TYR A 312 -7.72 -8.81 -11.87
N GLN A 313 -6.62 -8.52 -11.17
CA GLN A 313 -5.75 -9.57 -10.64
C GLN A 313 -6.45 -10.44 -9.60
N THR A 314 -7.27 -9.85 -8.72
CA THR A 314 -8.06 -10.62 -7.76
C THR A 314 -9.02 -11.58 -8.47
N GLU A 315 -9.65 -11.16 -9.57
CA GLU A 315 -10.51 -12.01 -10.39
C GLU A 315 -9.71 -13.12 -11.10
N GLN A 316 -8.50 -12.83 -11.61
CA GLN A 316 -7.60 -13.84 -12.18
C GLN A 316 -7.10 -14.84 -11.14
N ASP A 317 -6.77 -14.37 -9.93
CA ASP A 317 -6.30 -15.19 -8.83
C ASP A 317 -7.41 -16.13 -8.35
N LEU A 318 -8.64 -15.63 -8.18
CA LEU A 318 -9.80 -16.46 -7.81
C LEU A 318 -10.16 -17.45 -8.91
N MET A 319 -9.97 -17.10 -10.19
CA MET A 319 -10.04 -18.08 -11.29
C MET A 319 -9.00 -19.19 -11.07
N GLN A 320 -7.72 -18.85 -10.91
CA GLN A 320 -6.63 -19.81 -10.74
C GLN A 320 -6.84 -20.71 -9.51
N ILE A 321 -7.24 -20.14 -8.38
CA ILE A 321 -7.53 -20.90 -7.16
C ILE A 321 -8.64 -21.92 -7.41
N ASN A 322 -9.72 -21.53 -8.11
CA ASN A 322 -10.79 -22.45 -8.44
C ASN A 322 -10.37 -23.52 -9.45
N GLU A 323 -9.42 -23.26 -10.35
CA GLU A 323 -8.83 -24.30 -11.21
C GLU A 323 -8.02 -25.32 -10.39
N ILE A 324 -7.19 -24.83 -9.45
CA ILE A 324 -6.42 -25.67 -8.53
C ILE A 324 -7.34 -26.58 -7.71
N LEU A 325 -8.44 -26.02 -7.17
CA LEU A 325 -9.40 -26.75 -6.35
C LEU A 325 -10.41 -27.60 -7.16
N GLY A 326 -10.25 -27.68 -8.49
CA GLY A 326 -11.11 -28.49 -9.36
C GLY A 326 -12.51 -27.92 -9.65
N ASN A 327 -12.75 -26.66 -9.29
CA ASN A 327 -14.04 -25.96 -9.46
C ASN A 327 -14.15 -25.25 -10.83
N ALA A 328 -14.14 -26.02 -11.92
CA ALA A 328 -14.08 -25.48 -13.29
C ALA A 328 -15.20 -24.46 -13.63
N GLN A 329 -16.41 -24.64 -13.09
CA GLN A 329 -17.51 -23.70 -13.32
C GLN A 329 -17.27 -22.35 -12.66
N LEU A 330 -16.77 -22.33 -11.41
CA LEU A 330 -16.43 -21.08 -10.71
C LEU A 330 -15.22 -20.41 -11.36
N ALA A 331 -14.22 -21.18 -11.76
CA ALA A 331 -13.08 -20.65 -12.52
C ALA A 331 -13.55 -19.91 -13.78
N LYS A 332 -14.46 -20.50 -14.55
CA LYS A 332 -15.04 -19.81 -15.73
C LYS A 332 -15.74 -18.50 -15.34
N GLN A 333 -16.53 -18.48 -14.26
CA GLN A 333 -17.22 -17.26 -13.83
C GLN A 333 -16.24 -16.15 -13.45
N TRP A 334 -15.15 -16.49 -12.76
CA TRP A 334 -14.09 -15.53 -12.42
C TRP A 334 -13.34 -15.02 -13.65
N ARG A 335 -13.08 -15.89 -14.63
CA ARG A 335 -12.54 -15.49 -15.93
C ARG A 335 -13.44 -14.50 -16.65
N ASP A 336 -14.75 -14.81 -16.75
CA ASP A 336 -15.73 -13.94 -17.39
C ASP A 336 -15.76 -12.55 -16.71
N ARG A 337 -15.63 -12.48 -15.38
CA ARG A 337 -15.53 -11.21 -14.63
C ARG A 337 -14.26 -10.44 -14.98
N ALA A 338 -13.11 -11.10 -15.00
CA ALA A 338 -11.84 -10.49 -15.33
C ALA A 338 -11.81 -9.94 -16.77
N ASP A 339 -12.38 -10.68 -17.73
CA ASP A 339 -12.51 -10.22 -19.12
C ASP A 339 -13.37 -8.96 -19.21
N ILE A 340 -14.53 -8.93 -18.53
CA ILE A 340 -15.40 -7.75 -18.47
C ILE A 340 -14.64 -6.55 -17.85
N ARG A 341 -13.85 -6.77 -16.79
CA ARG A 341 -13.09 -5.69 -16.16
C ARG A 341 -11.98 -5.19 -17.06
N ARG A 342 -11.23 -6.07 -17.74
CA ARG A 342 -10.21 -5.67 -18.72
C ARG A 342 -10.82 -4.76 -19.78
N ASP A 343 -11.95 -5.17 -20.36
CA ASP A 343 -12.63 -4.39 -21.41
C ASP A 343 -13.07 -3.01 -20.90
N ARG A 344 -13.53 -2.91 -19.65
CA ARG A 344 -13.87 -1.62 -19.00
C ARG A 344 -12.63 -0.77 -18.69
N ILE A 345 -11.52 -1.40 -18.28
CA ILE A 345 -10.24 -0.70 -18.07
C ILE A 345 -9.75 -0.11 -19.39
N ASP A 346 -9.79 -0.86 -20.48
CA ASP A 346 -9.42 -0.33 -21.80
C ASP A 346 -10.40 0.76 -22.27
N GLN A 347 -11.70 0.60 -22.03
CA GLN A 347 -12.68 1.61 -22.42
C GLN A 347 -12.53 2.93 -21.65
N CYS A 348 -12.32 2.87 -20.33
CA CYS A 348 -12.35 4.05 -19.47
C CYS A 348 -10.96 4.61 -19.16
N LEU A 349 -9.97 3.75 -18.97
CA LEU A 349 -8.68 4.13 -18.38
C LEU A 349 -7.56 4.25 -19.43
N TRP A 350 -7.64 3.55 -20.56
CA TRP A 350 -6.65 3.66 -21.63
C TRP A 350 -6.84 4.94 -22.46
N ASP A 351 -5.83 5.80 -22.52
CA ASP A 351 -5.81 6.99 -23.37
C ASP A 351 -4.95 6.74 -24.62
N GLU A 352 -5.58 6.61 -25.79
CA GLU A 352 -4.91 6.29 -27.05
C GLU A 352 -3.99 7.44 -27.53
N GLU A 353 -4.37 8.69 -27.29
CA GLU A 353 -3.58 9.85 -27.72
C GLU A 353 -2.28 9.92 -26.92
N LYS A 354 -2.39 9.83 -25.58
CA LYS A 354 -1.26 9.86 -24.66
C LYS A 354 -0.44 8.57 -24.71
N GLY A 355 -1.06 7.43 -25.04
CA GLY A 355 -0.43 6.12 -24.96
C GLY A 355 -0.16 5.68 -23.52
N LEU A 356 -1.03 6.07 -22.59
CA LEU A 356 -0.91 5.80 -21.16
C LEU A 356 -2.27 5.36 -20.61
N TYR A 357 -2.23 4.54 -19.56
CA TYR A 357 -3.39 4.38 -18.69
C TYR A 357 -3.47 5.56 -17.72
N LEU A 358 -4.62 6.22 -17.68
CA LEU A 358 -4.96 7.40 -16.89
C LEU A 358 -6.23 7.14 -16.06
N ASP A 359 -6.39 7.89 -14.98
CA ASP A 359 -7.57 7.74 -14.12
C ASP A 359 -8.80 8.39 -14.74
N TYR A 360 -9.97 7.76 -14.58
CA TYR A 360 -11.19 8.20 -15.25
C TYR A 360 -12.14 8.91 -14.29
N HIS A 361 -12.53 10.13 -14.62
CA HIS A 361 -13.49 10.92 -13.87
C HIS A 361 -14.91 10.38 -14.09
N LEU A 362 -15.50 9.81 -13.05
CA LEU A 362 -16.77 9.07 -13.10
C LEU A 362 -17.99 9.92 -13.49
N GLN A 363 -17.93 11.24 -13.31
CA GLN A 363 -19.02 12.15 -13.69
C GLN A 363 -18.87 12.75 -15.10
N SER A 364 -17.74 13.40 -15.42
CA SER A 364 -17.54 14.01 -16.73
C SER A 364 -17.26 13.00 -17.84
N GLY A 365 -16.71 11.84 -17.49
CA GLY A 365 -16.29 10.82 -18.45
C GLY A 365 -14.92 11.09 -19.08
N ASP A 366 -14.15 12.00 -18.51
CA ASP A 366 -12.81 12.36 -19.01
C ASP A 366 -11.71 11.57 -18.30
N ARG A 367 -10.61 11.34 -19.00
CA ARG A 367 -9.37 10.85 -18.40
C ARG A 367 -8.56 12.01 -17.87
N ARG A 368 -8.03 11.86 -16.66
CA ARG A 368 -7.24 12.90 -16.02
C ARG A 368 -5.83 12.95 -16.63
N PRO A 369 -5.38 14.08 -17.21
CA PRO A 369 -4.05 14.22 -17.80
C PRO A 369 -2.98 14.44 -16.71
N TYR A 370 -2.72 13.38 -15.95
CA TYR A 370 -1.73 13.37 -14.88
C TYR A 370 -0.89 12.10 -15.01
N GLU A 371 0.29 12.22 -15.59
CA GLU A 371 1.18 11.07 -15.81
C GLU A 371 1.71 10.57 -14.46
N PHE A 372 1.22 9.40 -14.06
CA PHE A 372 1.51 8.76 -12.78
C PHE A 372 2.00 7.32 -13.01
N ALA A 373 2.94 6.85 -12.19
CA ALA A 373 3.56 5.54 -12.36
C ALA A 373 2.58 4.36 -12.22
N THR A 374 1.35 4.60 -11.77
CA THR A 374 0.28 3.59 -11.79
C THR A 374 -0.10 3.14 -13.21
N THR A 375 0.34 3.85 -14.25
CA THR A 375 0.24 3.41 -15.65
C THR A 375 0.90 2.05 -15.91
N PHE A 376 1.86 1.64 -15.06
CA PHE A 376 2.51 0.33 -15.15
C PHE A 376 1.71 -0.81 -14.50
N TYR A 377 0.64 -0.55 -13.74
CA TYR A 377 -0.16 -1.61 -13.11
C TYR A 377 -0.79 -2.57 -14.14
N PRO A 378 -1.39 -2.09 -15.25
CA PRO A 378 -1.88 -2.95 -16.33
C PRO A 378 -0.82 -3.88 -16.94
N LEU A 379 0.41 -3.39 -17.06
CA LEU A 379 1.54 -4.20 -17.50
C LEU A 379 1.93 -5.22 -16.42
N TRP A 380 1.98 -4.80 -15.16
CA TRP A 380 2.32 -5.70 -14.04
C TRP A 380 1.35 -6.89 -13.93
N MET A 381 0.05 -6.63 -14.10
CA MET A 381 -1.04 -7.63 -14.05
C MET A 381 -1.21 -8.42 -15.34
N GLY A 382 -0.57 -8.03 -16.44
CA GLY A 382 -0.73 -8.73 -17.72
C GLY A 382 -2.07 -8.49 -18.41
N LEU A 383 -2.76 -7.39 -18.10
CA LEU A 383 -4.08 -7.09 -18.69
C LEU A 383 -3.99 -6.25 -19.98
N ALA A 384 -2.92 -5.49 -20.17
CA ALA A 384 -2.69 -4.70 -21.37
C ALA A 384 -2.44 -5.57 -22.62
N SER A 385 -2.78 -5.05 -23.80
CA SER A 385 -2.32 -5.64 -25.07
C SER A 385 -0.84 -5.34 -25.32
N GLN A 386 -0.20 -6.10 -26.21
CA GLN A 386 1.20 -5.85 -26.60
C GLN A 386 1.39 -4.43 -27.18
N SER A 387 0.40 -3.92 -27.93
CA SER A 387 0.43 -2.56 -28.48
C SER A 387 0.30 -1.49 -27.40
N GLN A 388 -0.58 -1.68 -26.41
CA GLN A 388 -0.70 -0.77 -25.27
C GLN A 388 0.59 -0.77 -24.44
N ALA A 389 1.16 -1.95 -24.19
CA ALA A 389 2.44 -2.06 -23.48
C ALA A 389 3.57 -1.33 -24.24
N GLN A 390 3.65 -1.49 -25.57
CA GLN A 390 4.60 -0.74 -26.39
C GLN A 390 4.43 0.78 -26.24
N ARG A 391 3.19 1.27 -26.32
CA ARG A 391 2.88 2.70 -26.16
C ARG A 391 3.23 3.24 -24.78
N VAL A 392 3.07 2.44 -23.71
CA VAL A 392 3.54 2.80 -22.36
C VAL A 392 5.07 2.86 -22.31
N VAL A 393 5.77 1.92 -22.94
CA VAL A 393 7.24 1.92 -23.01
C VAL A 393 7.79 3.09 -23.82
N GLU A 394 7.13 3.49 -24.90
CA GLU A 394 7.49 4.69 -25.68
C GLU A 394 7.43 5.98 -24.83
N ASN A 395 6.62 5.98 -23.77
CA ASN A 395 6.51 7.06 -22.79
C ASN A 395 7.38 6.86 -21.53
N LEU A 396 8.22 5.82 -21.46
CA LEU A 396 9.00 5.49 -20.27
C LEU A 396 9.92 6.64 -19.81
N SER A 397 10.44 7.42 -20.77
CA SER A 397 11.31 8.57 -20.49
C SER A 397 10.62 9.70 -19.72
N LEU A 398 9.28 9.70 -19.61
CA LEU A 398 8.56 10.64 -18.75
C LEU A 398 8.78 10.33 -17.26
N PHE A 399 8.96 9.05 -16.92
CA PHE A 399 9.07 8.59 -15.54
C PHE A 399 10.51 8.28 -15.16
N GLU A 400 11.34 7.86 -16.10
CA GLU A 400 12.68 7.36 -15.82
C GLU A 400 13.62 8.47 -15.35
N ALA A 401 14.19 8.27 -14.15
CA ALA A 401 15.14 9.15 -13.48
C ALA A 401 16.51 8.45 -13.32
N PRO A 402 17.57 9.15 -12.86
CA PRO A 402 18.86 8.53 -12.54
C PRO A 402 18.78 7.40 -11.49
N GLY A 403 17.88 7.51 -10.51
CA GLY A 403 17.71 6.60 -9.38
C GLY A 403 16.53 5.61 -9.51
N GLY A 404 15.92 5.48 -10.69
CA GLY A 404 14.77 4.59 -10.91
C GLY A 404 13.67 5.30 -11.70
N ILE A 405 12.47 5.35 -11.15
CA ILE A 405 11.34 6.07 -11.73
C ILE A 405 10.73 7.07 -10.75
N PHE A 406 10.26 8.20 -11.26
CA PHE A 406 9.40 9.11 -10.51
C PHE A 406 8.03 8.51 -10.26
N THR A 407 7.42 8.92 -9.15
CA THR A 407 6.02 8.62 -8.84
C THR A 407 5.06 9.29 -9.83
N SER A 408 5.34 10.55 -10.19
CA SER A 408 4.61 11.34 -11.19
C SER A 408 5.56 12.26 -11.95
N THR A 409 5.09 12.91 -13.00
CA THR A 409 5.88 13.89 -13.77
C THR A 409 5.92 15.29 -13.15
N ARG A 410 5.31 15.50 -11.97
CA ARG A 410 5.11 16.84 -11.39
C ARG A 410 5.81 16.99 -10.04
N VAL A 411 6.57 18.08 -9.86
CA VAL A 411 7.15 18.45 -8.56
C VAL A 411 6.17 19.32 -7.81
N THR A 412 5.60 18.78 -6.72
CA THR A 412 4.48 19.41 -6.00
C THR A 412 4.80 19.71 -4.54
N GLY A 413 5.90 19.15 -4.02
CA GLY A 413 6.21 19.14 -2.59
C GLY A 413 5.44 18.08 -1.81
N ASN A 414 4.67 17.21 -2.47
CA ASN A 414 4.06 16.05 -1.83
C ASN A 414 4.95 14.80 -1.98
N GLN A 415 4.83 13.86 -1.05
CA GLN A 415 5.71 12.69 -1.00
C GLN A 415 5.44 11.65 -2.12
N TRP A 416 4.22 11.57 -2.65
CA TRP A 416 3.87 10.69 -3.78
C TRP A 416 3.80 11.45 -5.10
N ASP A 417 4.81 12.26 -5.37
CA ASP A 417 5.01 13.00 -6.62
C ASP A 417 6.53 13.12 -6.91
N ALA A 418 6.91 13.65 -8.08
CA ALA A 418 8.32 13.96 -8.30
C ALA A 418 8.85 14.94 -7.23
N PRO A 419 10.15 14.87 -6.86
CA PRO A 419 11.19 14.01 -7.45
C PRO A 419 11.28 12.61 -6.80
N PHE A 420 10.29 12.20 -6.01
CA PHE A 420 10.38 10.99 -5.20
C PHE A 420 10.00 9.73 -5.97
N GLY A 421 10.72 8.65 -5.69
CA GLY A 421 10.43 7.30 -6.14
C GLY A 421 10.32 6.34 -4.97
N TRP A 422 9.46 5.34 -5.14
CA TRP A 422 9.09 4.38 -4.10
C TRP A 422 9.38 2.96 -4.57
N ALA A 423 9.85 2.13 -3.65
CA ALA A 423 10.22 0.75 -3.96
C ALA A 423 9.05 -0.04 -4.59
N PRO A 424 7.81 0.02 -4.07
CA PRO A 424 6.64 -0.60 -4.69
C PRO A 424 6.47 -0.25 -6.17
N LEU A 425 6.43 1.04 -6.51
CA LEU A 425 6.20 1.49 -7.89
C LEU A 425 7.34 1.09 -8.83
N THR A 426 8.57 1.10 -8.32
CA THR A 426 9.73 0.61 -9.07
C THR A 426 9.59 -0.86 -9.42
N LEU A 427 9.25 -1.71 -8.43
CA LEU A 427 9.06 -3.14 -8.68
C LEU A 427 7.92 -3.40 -9.67
N ILE A 428 6.82 -2.67 -9.53
CA ILE A 428 5.65 -2.78 -10.41
C ILE A 428 6.03 -2.45 -11.85
N ALA A 429 6.77 -1.36 -12.09
CA ALA A 429 7.24 -0.99 -13.41
C ALA A 429 8.19 -2.05 -13.99
N VAL A 430 9.19 -2.49 -13.22
CA VAL A 430 10.15 -3.51 -13.66
C VAL A 430 9.45 -4.82 -14.02
N GLN A 431 8.59 -5.34 -13.13
CA GLN A 431 7.86 -6.59 -13.39
C GLN A 431 6.88 -6.45 -14.54
N GLY A 432 6.22 -5.30 -14.68
CA GLY A 432 5.35 -5.01 -15.83
C GLY A 432 6.11 -5.00 -17.15
N LEU A 433 7.26 -4.31 -17.22
CA LEU A 433 8.11 -4.29 -18.40
C LEU A 433 8.61 -5.71 -18.75
N HIS A 434 9.07 -6.46 -17.75
CA HIS A 434 9.53 -7.84 -17.95
C HIS A 434 8.43 -8.75 -18.48
N ARG A 435 7.19 -8.61 -17.98
CA ARG A 435 6.06 -9.43 -18.43
C ARG A 435 5.79 -9.29 -19.94
N TYR A 436 6.07 -8.13 -20.53
CA TYR A 436 5.83 -7.84 -21.95
C TYR A 436 7.09 -7.93 -22.82
N GLY A 437 8.19 -8.46 -22.27
CA GLY A 437 9.45 -8.68 -22.99
C GLY A 437 10.41 -7.49 -23.04
N TYR A 438 10.09 -6.38 -22.36
CA TYR A 438 10.94 -5.18 -22.25
C TYR A 438 11.98 -5.34 -21.14
N HIS A 439 12.75 -6.42 -21.20
CA HIS A 439 13.76 -6.77 -20.18
C HIS A 439 14.89 -5.75 -20.11
N THR A 440 15.31 -5.18 -21.25
CA THR A 440 16.37 -4.17 -21.27
C THR A 440 15.97 -2.92 -20.47
N GLU A 441 14.74 -2.45 -20.65
CA GLU A 441 14.17 -1.31 -19.95
C GLU A 441 13.95 -1.60 -18.47
N GLY A 442 13.37 -2.76 -18.16
CA GLY A 442 13.13 -3.20 -16.79
C GLY A 442 14.43 -3.38 -16.00
N ASP A 443 15.41 -4.09 -16.57
CA ASP A 443 16.73 -4.27 -15.95
C ASP A 443 17.45 -2.93 -15.75
N ARG A 444 17.33 -1.99 -16.69
CA ARG A 444 17.91 -0.64 -16.56
C ARG A 444 17.33 0.10 -15.36
N ILE A 445 16.01 0.07 -15.18
CA ILE A 445 15.34 0.71 -14.04
C ILE A 445 15.71 0.02 -12.73
N ALA A 446 15.73 -1.32 -12.71
CA ALA A 446 16.14 -2.09 -11.54
C ALA A 446 17.58 -1.75 -11.11
N HIS A 447 18.52 -1.68 -12.06
CA HIS A 447 19.91 -1.31 -11.79
C HIS A 447 20.02 0.10 -11.21
N LYS A 448 19.31 1.08 -11.78
CA LYS A 448 19.31 2.47 -11.30
C LYS A 448 18.83 2.57 -9.85
N PHE A 449 17.71 1.92 -9.53
CA PHE A 449 17.16 1.91 -8.18
C PHE A 449 18.08 1.20 -7.19
N LEU A 450 18.56 -0.01 -7.53
CA LEU A 450 19.49 -0.74 -6.66
C LEU A 450 20.80 0.01 -6.44
N ALA A 451 21.33 0.70 -7.45
CA ALA A 451 22.55 1.48 -7.32
C ALA A 451 22.40 2.66 -6.36
N MET A 452 21.26 3.36 -6.43
CA MET A 452 20.91 4.39 -5.47
C MET A 452 20.79 3.81 -4.04
N VAL A 453 20.01 2.75 -3.87
CA VAL A 453 19.78 2.13 -2.55
C VAL A 453 21.09 1.63 -1.94
N PHE A 454 21.94 0.95 -2.71
CA PHE A 454 23.21 0.40 -2.22
C PHE A 454 24.16 1.51 -1.79
N LYS A 455 24.26 2.58 -2.60
CA LYS A 455 25.08 3.75 -2.26
C LYS A 455 24.63 4.43 -0.98
N GLU A 456 23.32 4.58 -0.77
CA GLU A 456 22.79 5.17 0.47
C GLU A 456 22.93 4.23 1.66
N PHE A 457 22.79 2.91 1.45
CA PHE A 457 23.07 1.91 2.47
C PHE A 457 24.53 1.93 2.93
N GLU A 458 25.50 2.03 2.01
CA GLU A 458 26.92 2.15 2.37
C GLU A 458 27.23 3.41 3.19
N ARG A 459 26.50 4.50 2.94
CA ARG A 459 26.66 5.78 3.64
C ARG A 459 26.03 5.79 5.02
N HIS A 460 24.86 5.18 5.17
CA HIS A 460 24.00 5.36 6.35
C HIS A 460 23.73 4.07 7.12
N GLY A 461 24.09 2.92 6.58
CA GLY A 461 23.94 1.59 7.19
C GLY A 461 22.50 1.07 7.26
N ASN A 462 21.54 1.74 6.61
CA ASN A 462 20.13 1.36 6.64
C ASN A 462 19.43 1.63 5.29
N LEU A 463 18.37 0.87 5.03
CA LEU A 463 17.40 1.14 3.95
C LEU A 463 16.28 2.02 4.49
N VAL A 464 15.70 2.87 3.65
CA VAL A 464 14.65 3.82 4.02
C VAL A 464 13.37 3.64 3.21
N GLU A 465 12.31 4.30 3.63
CA GLU A 465 10.97 4.25 3.05
C GLU A 465 10.92 4.70 1.57
N LYS A 466 11.49 5.87 1.29
CA LYS A 466 11.43 6.55 -0.02
C LYS A 466 12.73 7.28 -0.35
N TYR A 467 12.91 7.61 -1.63
CA TYR A 467 14.13 8.22 -2.14
C TYR A 467 13.82 9.36 -3.13
N ASP A 468 14.66 10.39 -3.14
CA ASP A 468 14.75 11.31 -4.28
C ASP A 468 15.51 10.59 -5.40
N VAL A 469 14.78 10.21 -6.45
CA VAL A 469 15.33 9.45 -7.58
C VAL A 469 16.00 10.34 -8.62
N GLU A 470 15.80 11.65 -8.57
CA GLU A 470 16.55 12.58 -9.43
C GLU A 470 17.96 12.76 -8.89
N ARG A 471 18.08 13.05 -7.58
CA ARG A 471 19.38 13.27 -6.92
C ARG A 471 20.05 11.98 -6.44
N CYS A 472 19.34 10.85 -6.51
CA CYS A 472 19.79 9.56 -5.98
C CYS A 472 20.16 9.64 -4.50
N SER A 473 19.20 10.02 -3.66
CA SER A 473 19.42 10.38 -2.25
C SER A 473 18.29 9.87 -1.34
N ALA A 474 18.65 9.40 -0.14
CA ALA A 474 17.72 9.10 0.95
C ALA A 474 17.26 10.35 1.71
N LYS A 475 17.91 11.50 1.50
CA LYS A 475 17.50 12.78 2.09
C LYS A 475 16.33 13.38 1.31
N VAL A 476 15.13 13.34 1.91
CA VAL A 476 13.88 13.81 1.29
C VAL A 476 13.10 14.84 2.14
N SER A 477 13.38 14.91 3.44
CA SER A 477 12.57 15.66 4.42
C SER A 477 12.44 17.15 4.12
N ASP A 478 13.51 17.79 3.65
CA ASP A 478 13.55 19.25 3.40
C ASP A 478 12.66 19.67 2.22
N GLU A 479 12.16 18.72 1.42
CA GLU A 479 11.41 18.96 0.19
C GLU A 479 9.93 18.55 0.30
N ILE A 480 9.53 17.95 1.43
CA ILE A 480 8.15 17.53 1.67
C ILE A 480 7.41 18.65 2.40
N CYS A 481 6.53 19.33 1.66
CA CYS A 481 5.70 20.42 2.14
C CYS A 481 4.44 19.95 2.86
N PHE A 482 3.93 18.74 2.55
CA PHE A 482 2.67 18.20 3.05
C PHE A 482 2.78 16.71 3.41
N GLY A 483 2.02 16.29 4.44
CA GLY A 483 2.19 14.99 5.09
C GLY A 483 3.15 15.10 6.28
N TYR A 484 3.78 13.99 6.65
CA TYR A 484 4.87 13.94 7.63
C TYR A 484 6.23 14.08 6.92
N SER A 485 7.18 14.74 7.58
CA SER A 485 8.48 15.09 6.99
C SER A 485 9.57 14.04 7.22
N SER A 486 9.35 13.02 8.05
CA SER A 486 10.35 11.98 8.30
C SER A 486 10.49 10.99 7.13
N ASN A 487 11.72 10.46 6.95
CA ASN A 487 11.98 9.29 6.13
C ASN A 487 12.26 8.11 7.06
N GLU A 488 11.37 7.13 7.09
CA GLU A 488 11.41 6.06 8.08
C GLU A 488 12.50 5.01 7.74
N VAL A 489 13.17 4.52 8.78
CA VAL A 489 14.34 3.65 8.67
C VAL A 489 13.97 2.17 8.81
N GLY A 490 14.66 1.31 8.05
CA GLY A 490 14.53 -0.14 8.10
C GLY A 490 13.37 -0.68 7.27
N PHE A 491 12.89 0.05 6.26
CA PHE A 491 11.53 -0.08 5.75
C PHE A 491 11.21 -1.40 5.00
N GLY A 492 10.13 -2.07 5.40
CA GLY A 492 9.74 -3.42 5.02
C GLY A 492 9.52 -3.63 3.52
N TRP A 493 8.79 -2.74 2.83
CA TRP A 493 8.66 -2.88 1.37
C TRP A 493 10.00 -2.69 0.65
N THR A 494 10.93 -1.90 1.20
CA THR A 494 12.17 -1.55 0.50
C THR A 494 13.07 -2.76 0.54
N ASN A 495 13.13 -3.39 1.72
CA ASN A 495 13.77 -4.68 1.92
C ASN A 495 13.25 -5.73 0.94
N GLY A 496 11.93 -5.93 0.87
CA GLY A 496 11.34 -6.94 0.01
C GLY A 496 11.56 -6.68 -1.48
N VAL A 497 11.40 -5.43 -1.91
CA VAL A 497 11.63 -5.02 -3.31
C VAL A 497 13.09 -5.19 -3.71
N VAL A 498 14.05 -4.84 -2.84
CA VAL A 498 15.48 -5.02 -3.12
C VAL A 498 15.80 -6.50 -3.37
N LEU A 499 15.28 -7.41 -2.53
CA LEU A 499 15.47 -8.85 -2.74
C LEU A 499 14.85 -9.34 -4.06
N GLU A 500 13.65 -8.87 -4.40
CA GLU A 500 12.98 -9.21 -5.66
C GLU A 500 13.75 -8.71 -6.89
N LEU A 501 14.23 -7.47 -6.88
CA LEU A 501 14.98 -6.89 -8.00
C LEU A 501 16.33 -7.59 -8.17
N LEU A 502 17.05 -7.90 -7.08
CA LEU A 502 18.29 -8.68 -7.14
C LEU A 502 18.04 -10.07 -7.73
N ALA A 503 16.97 -10.74 -7.32
CA ALA A 503 16.60 -12.05 -7.85
C ALA A 503 16.25 -11.98 -9.34
N ALA A 504 15.51 -10.95 -9.78
CA ALA A 504 15.14 -10.76 -11.17
C ALA A 504 16.37 -10.60 -12.09
N LEU A 505 17.40 -9.88 -11.63
CA LEU A 505 18.62 -9.63 -12.38
C LEU A 505 19.59 -10.82 -12.40
N THR A 506 19.65 -11.61 -11.32
CA THR A 506 20.56 -12.76 -11.19
C THR A 506 20.02 -14.04 -11.79
N HIS A 507 18.70 -14.23 -11.72
CA HIS A 507 17.99 -15.40 -12.21
C HIS A 507 16.83 -14.96 -13.10
N PRO A 508 17.12 -14.41 -14.30
CA PRO A 508 16.05 -14.06 -15.23
C PRO A 508 15.21 -15.31 -15.49
N LYS A 509 13.93 -15.27 -15.10
CA LYS A 509 12.99 -16.36 -15.36
C LYS A 509 13.02 -16.60 -16.87
N LYS A 510 13.50 -17.79 -17.29
CA LYS A 510 13.33 -18.22 -18.67
C LYS A 510 11.83 -18.36 -18.89
N MET A 511 11.28 -17.54 -19.79
CA MET A 511 9.90 -17.68 -20.26
C MET A 511 9.68 -19.05 -20.89
#